data_AF-A0A932FSB5-F1
#
_entry.id   AF-A0A932FSB5-F1
#
_cell.length_a   1.000
_cell.length_b   1.000
_cell.length_c   1.000
_cell.angle_alpha   90.00
_cell.angle_beta   90.00
_cell.angle_gamma   90.00
#
_symmetry.space_group_name_H-M   'P 1'
#
loop_
_entity.id
_entity.type
_entity.pdbx_description
1 polymer ?
#
loop_
_entity_poly.entity_id
_entity_poly.type
_entity_poly.pdbx_seq_one_letter_code
_entity_poly.pdbx_strand_id
1 'polypeptide(L)'
;GIFFFDGLDEQVVDRLIWVALLHELGDDAFLLTAGAAGGTGSGSIGIISKFMKERYPDKPVYNLLVLPFEHEETTEERTVYNVATCLKTSSSVADAVFLVDNQRYVRKDASIKNNLARINYMISEPFYNLLCAGEEKKGQFIGAKLLDAGDIIQTLTGWTVIGYGKSETPFFRFPRFGTDFHRKSTEVHRGVRAMDEAITELSLKCRLDDARRALYLFSGPTRELNMDLAKELGDYMKGLAPRAVIRNGDYPRERGSLDVTVILSELSDTEKVRAYFRQASSLIPDFARRQVETGARLKQIDEVGKDIPSLI
;
A
#
# COMPACT_ATOMS: atom_id res chain seq x y z
N GLY A 1 -3.30 -9.20 16.06
CA GLY A 1 -4.37 -8.21 16.25
C GLY A 1 -3.82 -6.88 15.85
N ILE A 2 -4.06 -6.48 14.60
CA ILE A 2 -3.76 -5.14 14.12
C ILE A 2 -4.66 -4.20 14.95
N PHE A 3 -4.06 -3.46 15.88
CA PHE A 3 -4.76 -2.45 16.65
C PHE A 3 -5.08 -1.27 15.71
N PHE A 4 -6.25 -1.32 15.08
CA PHE A 4 -6.96 -0.10 14.76
C PHE A 4 -7.44 0.46 16.10
N PHE A 5 -7.00 1.66 16.47
CA PHE A 5 -7.58 2.36 17.61
C PHE A 5 -9.06 2.58 17.30
N ASP A 6 -9.89 1.70 17.88
CA ASP A 6 -11.33 1.78 17.89
C ASP A 6 -11.71 2.94 18.82
N GLY A 7 -12.34 3.97 18.26
CA GLY A 7 -12.84 5.10 19.02
C GLY A 7 -12.21 6.45 18.69
N LEU A 8 -12.50 7.00 17.51
CA LEU A 8 -12.61 8.44 17.30
C LEU A 8 -13.72 8.69 16.28
N ASP A 9 -14.65 9.58 16.64
CA ASP A 9 -15.89 9.93 15.96
C ASP A 9 -15.86 9.97 14.41
N GLU A 10 -16.95 9.50 13.80
CA GLU A 10 -17.27 9.40 12.37
C GLU A 10 -17.17 10.70 11.55
N GLN A 11 -16.76 11.83 12.13
CA GLN A 11 -16.56 13.11 11.43
C GLN A 11 -15.10 13.60 11.41
N VAL A 12 -14.16 12.89 12.06
CA VAL A 12 -12.74 13.28 12.18
C VAL A 12 -11.82 12.48 11.23
N VAL A 13 -12.42 11.59 10.41
CA VAL A 13 -11.75 10.64 9.51
C VAL A 13 -10.89 11.30 8.41
N ASP A 14 -11.04 12.61 8.18
CA ASP A 14 -10.27 13.36 7.17
C ASP A 14 -8.84 13.76 7.59
N ARG A 15 -8.43 13.59 8.86
CA ARG A 15 -7.22 14.30 9.36
C ARG A 15 -6.21 13.54 10.23
N LEU A 16 -6.37 12.25 10.50
CA LEU A 16 -5.38 11.53 11.34
C LEU A 16 -4.51 10.53 10.59
N ILE A 17 -3.21 10.68 10.86
CA ILE A 17 -2.10 9.79 10.55
C ILE A 17 -2.42 8.44 11.19
N TRP A 18 -2.60 7.41 10.38
CA TRP A 18 -2.49 6.05 10.91
C TRP A 18 -1.00 5.76 11.05
N VAL A 19 -0.44 6.01 12.23
CA VAL A 19 0.77 5.31 12.62
C VAL A 19 0.31 3.90 12.93
N ALA A 20 0.28 3.03 11.91
CA ALA A 20 0.34 1.61 12.16
C ALA A 20 1.75 1.38 12.71
N LEU A 21 1.89 1.55 14.03
CA LEU A 21 3.02 1.00 14.76
C LEU A 21 2.89 -0.50 14.50
N LEU A 22 3.67 -1.00 13.54
CA LEU A 22 3.78 -2.41 13.21
C LEU A 22 4.42 -3.08 14.42
N HIS A 23 3.61 -3.29 15.45
CA HIS A 23 3.92 -4.12 16.60
C HIS A 23 3.67 -5.61 16.29
N GLU A 24 3.44 -5.94 15.01
CA GLU A 24 3.28 -7.31 14.47
C GLU A 24 4.17 -7.53 13.21
N LEU A 25 5.28 -6.80 13.10
CA LEU A 25 6.52 -7.29 12.50
C LEU A 25 7.56 -7.16 13.60
N GLY A 26 7.70 -8.17 14.46
CA GLY A 26 8.49 -8.15 15.69
C GLY A 26 9.69 -7.21 15.61
N ASP A 27 9.54 -5.98 16.09
CA ASP A 27 10.58 -4.96 16.05
C ASP A 27 11.27 -4.67 14.70
N ASP A 28 10.78 -5.15 13.55
CA ASP A 28 11.58 -5.21 12.30
C ASP A 28 11.39 -4.03 11.33
N ALA A 29 10.26 -3.32 11.35
CA ALA A 29 10.02 -2.18 10.44
C ALA A 29 8.92 -1.22 10.93
N PHE A 30 8.84 -0.02 10.33
CA PHE A 30 7.74 0.93 10.53
C PHE A 30 6.95 1.13 9.23
N LEU A 31 5.61 1.23 9.34
CA LEU A 31 4.72 1.61 8.23
C LEU A 31 3.84 2.80 8.65
N LEU A 32 4.10 3.95 8.06
CA LEU A 32 3.38 5.18 8.31
C LEU A 32 2.35 5.41 7.21
N THR A 33 1.11 5.72 7.57
CA THR A 33 0.03 5.88 6.59
C THR A 33 -0.56 7.29 6.63
N ALA A 34 -0.77 7.89 5.45
CA ALA A 34 -1.39 9.19 5.32
C ALA A 34 -2.10 9.38 3.97
N GLY A 35 -3.11 10.24 3.95
CA GLY A 35 -3.62 10.85 2.72
C GLY A 35 -2.64 11.87 2.16
N ALA A 36 -2.32 11.77 0.87
CA ALA A 36 -1.33 12.63 0.21
C ALA A 36 -1.85 14.05 -0.08
N ALA A 37 -3.16 14.22 -0.24
CA ALA A 37 -3.80 15.49 -0.59
C ALA A 37 -4.15 16.39 0.60
N GLY A 38 -4.33 15.81 1.79
CA GLY A 38 -4.71 16.56 3.00
C GLY A 38 -3.63 17.54 3.48
N GLY A 39 -3.91 18.28 4.55
CA GLY A 39 -2.91 19.18 5.16
C GLY A 39 -2.02 18.47 6.18
N THR A 40 -2.65 17.83 7.17
CA THR A 40 -1.95 17.23 8.32
C THR A 40 -1.13 16.01 7.92
N GLY A 41 -1.74 14.98 7.32
CA GLY A 41 -1.05 13.74 6.95
C GLY A 41 0.07 13.99 5.93
N SER A 42 -0.26 14.66 4.84
CA SER A 42 0.65 15.08 3.77
C SER A 42 1.88 15.85 4.29
N GLY A 43 1.67 16.85 5.16
CA GLY A 43 2.74 17.69 5.68
C GLY A 43 3.58 17.05 6.79
N SER A 44 2.99 16.14 7.58
CA SER A 44 3.67 15.53 8.74
C SER A 44 4.38 14.23 8.42
N ILE A 45 3.86 13.40 7.49
CA ILE A 45 4.37 12.04 7.30
C ILE A 45 5.86 12.01 6.95
N GLY A 46 6.32 12.92 6.08
CA GLY A 46 7.74 13.01 5.74
C GLY A 46 8.64 13.39 6.93
N ILE A 47 8.16 14.27 7.80
CA ILE A 47 8.87 14.69 9.02
C ILE A 47 8.92 13.54 10.03
N ILE A 48 7.79 12.84 10.23
CA ILE A 48 7.71 11.67 11.11
C ILE A 48 8.60 10.55 10.59
N SER A 49 8.59 10.29 9.28
CA SER A 49 9.45 9.29 8.64
C SER A 49 10.93 9.57 8.90
N LYS A 50 11.33 10.83 8.72
CA LYS A 50 12.70 11.29 9.00
C LYS A 50 13.06 11.07 10.47
N PHE A 51 12.20 11.49 11.39
CA PHE A 51 12.41 11.30 12.82
C PHE A 51 12.53 9.82 13.22
N MET A 52 11.68 8.95 12.64
CA MET A 52 11.76 7.51 12.87
C MET A 52 13.10 6.94 12.38
N LYS A 53 13.57 7.33 11.20
CA LYS A 53 14.89 6.89 10.69
C LYS A 53 16.06 7.40 11.52
N GLU A 54 15.97 8.62 12.03
CA GLU A 54 17.00 9.15 12.95
C GLU A 54 17.01 8.42 14.29
N ARG A 55 15.83 8.04 14.80
CA ARG A 55 15.69 7.37 16.09
C ARG A 55 15.99 5.87 16.04
N TYR A 56 15.72 5.23 14.91
CA TYR A 56 15.83 3.78 14.68
C TYR A 56 16.53 3.50 13.34
N PRO A 57 17.86 3.75 13.24
CA PRO A 57 18.59 3.69 11.97
C PRO A 57 18.63 2.30 11.33
N ASP A 58 18.55 1.24 12.14
CA ASP A 58 18.60 -0.15 11.67
C ASP A 58 17.24 -0.70 11.21
N LYS A 59 16.16 0.07 11.42
CA LYS A 59 14.80 -0.37 11.08
C LYS A 59 14.30 0.39 9.84
N PRO A 60 13.88 -0.30 8.78
CA PRO A 60 13.29 0.35 7.62
C PRO A 60 11.99 1.08 7.97
N VAL A 61 11.77 2.20 7.30
CA VAL A 61 10.57 3.04 7.42
C VAL A 61 9.88 3.11 6.07
N TYR A 62 8.65 2.63 6.02
CA TYR A 62 7.81 2.63 4.83
C TYR A 62 6.67 3.64 4.98
N ASN A 63 6.26 4.25 3.88
CA ASN A 63 5.07 5.10 3.83
C ASN A 63 3.99 4.47 2.96
N LEU A 64 2.74 4.47 3.42
CA LEU A 64 1.56 4.18 2.62
C LEU A 64 0.82 5.49 2.36
N LEU A 65 0.82 5.91 1.10
CA LEU A 65 0.25 7.16 0.66
C LEU A 65 -1.01 6.91 -0.17
N VAL A 66 -2.13 7.36 0.38
CA VAL A 66 -3.42 7.34 -0.29
C VAL A 66 -3.54 8.60 -1.14
N LEU A 67 -3.56 8.42 -2.46
CA LEU A 67 -3.77 9.47 -3.45
C LEU A 67 -5.26 9.86 -3.47
N PRO A 68 -5.58 11.13 -3.76
CA PRO A 68 -6.96 11.63 -3.79
C PRO A 68 -7.80 10.97 -4.89
N PHE A 69 -9.12 11.18 -4.81
CA PHE A 69 -10.00 10.88 -5.93
C PHE A 69 -9.83 11.89 -7.06
N GLU A 70 -10.16 11.50 -8.30
CA GLU A 70 -10.00 12.36 -9.48
C GLU A 70 -10.84 13.65 -9.40
N HIS A 71 -11.99 13.61 -8.71
CA HIS A 71 -12.81 14.80 -8.51
C HIS A 71 -12.14 15.82 -7.57
N GLU A 72 -11.49 15.35 -6.49
CA GLU A 72 -10.74 16.21 -5.56
C GLU A 72 -9.54 16.87 -6.25
N GLU A 73 -8.92 16.19 -7.22
CA GLU A 73 -7.83 16.76 -8.05
C GLU A 73 -8.31 17.98 -8.86
N THR A 74 -9.59 18.05 -9.20
CA THR A 74 -10.16 19.13 -10.04
C THR A 74 -10.89 20.21 -9.26
N THR A 75 -11.49 19.89 -8.11
CA THR A 75 -12.27 20.84 -7.32
C THR A 75 -11.43 21.60 -6.30
N GLU A 76 -10.35 20.98 -5.79
CA GLU A 76 -9.54 21.55 -4.73
C GLU A 76 -8.20 22.08 -5.25
N GLU A 77 -8.02 23.38 -5.18
CA GLU A 77 -6.85 24.09 -5.73
C GLU A 77 -5.51 23.59 -5.17
N ARG A 78 -5.49 23.12 -3.91
CA ARG A 78 -4.25 22.70 -3.22
C ARG A 78 -3.93 21.22 -3.36
N THR A 79 -4.86 20.40 -3.83
CA THR A 79 -4.74 18.94 -3.83
C THR A 79 -3.50 18.47 -4.57
N VAL A 80 -3.34 18.89 -5.83
CA VAL A 80 -2.19 18.52 -6.67
C VAL A 80 -0.86 18.95 -6.04
N TYR A 81 -0.80 20.16 -5.47
CA TYR A 81 0.40 20.69 -4.82
C TYR A 81 0.77 19.89 -3.56
N ASN A 82 -0.22 19.61 -2.70
CA ASN A 82 -0.03 18.83 -1.48
C ASN A 82 0.46 17.41 -1.81
N VAL A 83 -0.18 16.75 -2.78
CA VAL A 83 0.23 15.41 -3.23
C VAL A 83 1.67 15.41 -3.73
N ALA A 84 2.03 16.34 -4.62
CA ALA A 84 3.38 16.42 -5.16
C ALA A 84 4.43 16.66 -4.06
N THR A 85 4.15 17.56 -3.12
CA THR A 85 5.08 17.86 -2.01
C THR A 85 5.21 16.67 -1.06
N CYS A 86 4.11 15.99 -0.73
CA CYS A 86 4.10 14.79 0.09
C CYS A 86 4.89 13.65 -0.55
N LEU A 87 4.64 13.35 -1.83
CA LEU A 87 5.33 12.32 -2.58
C LEU A 87 6.84 12.63 -2.64
N LYS A 88 7.21 13.87 -2.94
CA LYS A 88 8.61 14.29 -3.02
C LYS A 88 9.32 14.14 -1.67
N THR A 89 8.68 14.57 -0.59
CA THR A 89 9.25 14.48 0.76
C THR A 89 9.36 13.02 1.19
N SER A 90 8.27 12.26 1.09
CA SER A 90 8.23 10.85 1.49
C SER A 90 9.26 9.98 0.76
N SER A 91 9.37 10.12 -0.57
CA SER A 91 10.35 9.35 -1.36
C SER A 91 11.81 9.69 -1.08
N SER A 92 12.09 10.85 -0.46
CA SER A 92 13.44 11.23 -0.07
C SER A 92 13.88 10.67 1.28
N VAL A 93 12.93 10.21 2.10
CA VAL A 93 13.20 9.76 3.48
C VAL A 93 12.85 8.29 3.69
N ALA A 94 11.69 7.83 3.23
CA ALA A 94 11.22 6.47 3.43
C ALA A 94 11.99 5.48 2.53
N ASP A 95 12.22 4.27 3.05
CA ASP A 95 12.88 3.19 2.31
C ASP A 95 11.99 2.65 1.20
N ALA A 96 10.67 2.65 1.40
CA ALA A 96 9.66 2.36 0.38
C ALA A 96 8.41 3.23 0.56
N VAL A 97 7.74 3.53 -0.56
CA VAL A 97 6.48 4.29 -0.58
C VAL A 97 5.43 3.49 -1.35
N PHE A 98 4.49 2.89 -0.61
CA PHE A 98 3.29 2.29 -1.16
C PHE A 98 2.35 3.38 -1.67
N LEU A 99 1.93 3.25 -2.92
CA LEU A 99 0.99 4.16 -3.57
C LEU A 99 -0.37 3.49 -3.70
N VAL A 100 -1.40 4.17 -3.20
CA VAL A 100 -2.79 3.71 -3.27
C VAL A 100 -3.62 4.78 -3.97
N ASP A 101 -4.17 4.45 -5.13
CA ASP A 101 -5.02 5.33 -5.91
C ASP A 101 -6.49 5.11 -5.54
N ASN A 102 -7.05 6.02 -4.74
CA ASN A 102 -8.45 5.96 -4.30
C ASN A 102 -9.42 5.81 -5.47
N GLN A 103 -9.10 6.40 -6.63
CA GLN A 103 -9.96 6.33 -7.81
C GLN A 103 -10.17 4.88 -8.30
N ARG A 104 -9.25 3.97 -7.99
CA ARG A 104 -9.36 2.55 -8.34
C ARG A 104 -10.43 1.80 -7.55
N TYR A 105 -10.71 2.21 -6.32
CA TYR A 105 -11.64 1.51 -5.42
C TYR A 105 -13.09 1.97 -5.56
N VAL A 106 -13.34 2.98 -6.42
CA VAL A 106 -14.67 3.57 -6.64
C VAL A 106 -15.52 2.76 -7.63
N ARG A 107 -14.89 1.94 -8.49
CA ARG A 107 -15.59 1.21 -9.55
C ARG A 107 -15.93 -0.20 -9.08
N LYS A 108 -17.07 -0.38 -8.41
CA LYS A 108 -17.79 -1.66 -8.32
C LYS A 108 -19.24 -1.52 -7.82
N ASP A 109 -19.57 -0.48 -7.05
CA ASP A 109 -20.95 -0.11 -6.71
C ASP A 109 -21.01 1.39 -6.37
N ALA A 110 -22.00 2.11 -6.89
CA ALA A 110 -22.15 3.56 -6.66
C ALA A 110 -22.32 3.94 -5.17
N SER A 111 -22.60 2.97 -4.30
CA SER A 111 -22.66 3.12 -2.84
C SER A 111 -21.27 3.23 -2.17
N ILE A 112 -20.19 2.80 -2.84
CA ILE A 112 -18.84 2.75 -2.25
C ILE A 112 -18.16 4.13 -2.23
N LYS A 113 -18.57 5.07 -3.10
CA LYS A 113 -18.08 6.47 -3.03
C LYS A 113 -18.24 7.07 -1.63
N ASN A 114 -19.28 6.67 -0.90
CA ASN A 114 -19.57 7.14 0.45
C ASN A 114 -19.11 6.17 1.55
N ASN A 115 -18.45 5.06 1.19
CA ASN A 115 -18.03 4.04 2.15
C ASN A 115 -16.50 3.95 2.22
N LEU A 116 -15.89 5.02 2.75
CA LEU A 116 -14.44 5.06 3.05
C LEU A 116 -14.00 3.89 3.93
N ALA A 117 -14.86 3.41 4.85
CA ALA A 117 -14.56 2.24 5.67
C ALA A 117 -14.33 0.98 4.82
N ARG A 118 -15.15 0.76 3.78
CA ARG A 118 -14.96 -0.36 2.84
C ARG A 118 -13.69 -0.19 2.01
N ILE A 119 -13.38 1.02 1.56
CA ILE A 119 -12.13 1.31 0.84
C ILE A 119 -10.92 1.00 1.73
N ASN A 120 -10.91 1.49 2.97
CA ASN A 120 -9.86 1.25 3.95
C ASN A 120 -9.69 -0.24 4.26
N TYR A 121 -10.79 -1.00 4.33
CA TYR A 121 -10.72 -2.45 4.46
C TYR A 121 -10.02 -3.08 3.25
N MET A 122 -10.40 -2.73 2.02
CA MET A 122 -9.78 -3.27 0.80
C MET A 122 -8.29 -2.89 0.67
N ILE A 123 -7.89 -1.74 1.21
CA ILE A 123 -6.48 -1.30 1.23
C ILE A 123 -5.67 -2.09 2.27
N SER A 124 -6.26 -2.38 3.43
CA SER A 124 -5.56 -3.03 4.55
C SER A 124 -5.55 -4.56 4.46
N GLU A 125 -6.58 -5.16 3.85
CA GLU A 125 -6.73 -6.61 3.70
C GLU A 125 -5.48 -7.31 3.11
N PRO A 126 -4.83 -6.82 2.05
CA PRO A 126 -3.65 -7.46 1.45
C PRO A 126 -2.46 -7.56 2.41
N PHE A 127 -2.33 -6.63 3.37
CA PHE A 127 -1.23 -6.63 4.33
C PHE A 127 -1.39 -7.71 5.39
N TYR A 128 -2.62 -8.15 5.70
CA TYR A 128 -2.85 -9.04 6.83
C TYR A 128 -2.09 -10.37 6.71
N ASN A 129 -2.27 -11.10 5.60
CA ASN A 129 -1.60 -12.38 5.40
C ASN A 129 -0.10 -12.22 5.18
N LEU A 130 0.35 -11.11 4.57
CA LEU A 130 1.77 -10.80 4.40
C LEU A 130 2.49 -10.65 5.74
N LEU A 131 1.90 -9.87 6.66
CA LEU A 131 2.46 -9.62 7.98
C LEU A 131 2.37 -10.87 8.87
N CYS A 132 1.24 -11.59 8.82
CA CYS A 132 1.09 -12.84 9.58
C CYS A 132 2.04 -13.95 9.11
N ALA A 133 2.32 -14.06 7.81
CA ALA A 133 3.22 -15.08 7.28
C ALA A 133 4.65 -14.94 7.86
N GLY A 134 5.13 -13.71 8.07
CA GLY A 134 6.45 -13.44 8.64
C GLY A 134 6.59 -13.78 10.13
N GLU A 135 5.50 -13.95 10.86
CA GLU A 135 5.50 -14.14 12.32
C GLU A 135 4.92 -15.49 12.78
N GLU A 136 4.53 -16.36 11.85
CA GLU A 136 3.79 -17.57 12.20
C GLU A 136 4.66 -18.57 12.99
N LYS A 137 4.24 -18.88 14.21
CA LYS A 137 4.92 -19.83 15.12
C LYS A 137 4.26 -21.20 15.17
N LYS A 138 3.05 -21.35 14.61
CA LYS A 138 2.29 -22.60 14.67
C LYS A 138 2.69 -23.52 13.52
N GLY A 139 3.22 -24.70 13.85
CA GLY A 139 3.69 -25.69 12.87
C GLY A 139 2.71 -26.06 11.75
N GLN A 140 1.40 -26.04 12.03
CA GLN A 140 0.35 -26.34 11.03
C GLN A 140 0.18 -25.28 9.94
N PHE A 141 0.72 -24.08 10.17
CA PHE A 141 0.66 -22.93 9.25
C PHE A 141 2.02 -22.62 8.62
N ILE A 142 2.99 -23.53 8.75
CA ILE A 142 4.29 -23.42 8.09
C ILE A 142 4.16 -24.00 6.68
N GLY A 143 4.30 -23.12 5.68
CA GLY A 143 4.34 -23.48 4.27
C GLY A 143 5.60 -24.24 3.87
N ALA A 144 5.65 -24.69 2.62
CA ALA A 144 6.84 -25.32 2.02
C ALA A 144 8.02 -24.33 1.92
N LYS A 145 7.71 -23.05 1.70
CA LYS A 145 8.63 -21.92 1.73
C LYS A 145 7.93 -20.76 2.41
N LEU A 146 8.14 -20.64 3.72
CA LEU A 146 7.61 -19.52 4.49
C LEU A 146 8.34 -18.23 4.07
N LEU A 147 7.54 -17.19 3.81
CA LEU A 147 8.06 -15.85 3.59
C LEU A 147 8.51 -15.26 4.93
N ASP A 148 9.79 -14.93 5.07
CA ASP A 148 10.31 -14.28 6.28
C ASP A 148 10.32 -12.74 6.18
N ALA A 149 10.57 -12.07 7.30
CA ALA A 149 10.68 -10.61 7.33
C ALA A 149 11.83 -10.10 6.46
N GLY A 150 12.91 -10.88 6.31
CA GLY A 150 14.05 -10.53 5.48
C GLY A 150 13.69 -10.43 3.99
N ASP A 151 12.90 -11.37 3.48
CA ASP A 151 12.40 -11.37 2.11
C ASP A 151 11.51 -10.15 1.82
N ILE A 152 10.67 -9.76 2.79
CA ILE A 152 9.85 -8.55 2.70
C ILE A 152 10.75 -7.31 2.67
N ILE A 153 11.65 -7.15 3.64
CA ILE A 153 12.57 -6.01 3.75
C ILE A 153 13.44 -5.87 2.50
N GLN A 154 13.99 -6.98 1.98
CA GLN A 154 14.80 -6.96 0.77
C GLN A 154 13.99 -6.69 -0.50
N THR A 155 12.67 -6.83 -0.47
CA THR A 155 11.80 -6.48 -1.60
C THR A 155 11.41 -5.02 -1.59
N LEU A 156 11.08 -4.46 -0.42
CA LEU A 156 10.51 -3.12 -0.31
C LEU A 156 11.57 -2.03 -0.50
N THR A 157 11.52 -1.34 -1.64
CA THR A 157 12.40 -0.22 -1.95
C THR A 157 11.73 0.77 -2.91
N GLY A 158 11.79 2.06 -2.62
CA GLY A 158 11.26 3.11 -3.50
C GLY A 158 9.75 2.98 -3.77
N TRP A 159 9.32 3.38 -4.96
CA TRP A 159 7.89 3.33 -5.32
C TRP A 159 7.38 1.89 -5.38
N THR A 160 6.32 1.65 -4.62
CA THR A 160 5.78 0.31 -4.37
C THR A 160 4.27 0.30 -4.57
N VAL A 161 3.75 -0.81 -5.08
CA VAL A 161 2.31 -1.08 -5.21
C VAL A 161 2.02 -2.47 -4.70
N ILE A 162 0.79 -2.67 -4.20
CA ILE A 162 0.32 -3.94 -3.67
C ILE A 162 -0.99 -4.33 -4.35
N GLY A 163 -1.16 -5.59 -4.68
CA GLY A 163 -2.36 -6.12 -5.32
C GLY A 163 -2.82 -7.38 -4.61
N TYR A 164 -4.11 -7.67 -4.73
CA TYR A 164 -4.73 -8.79 -4.03
C TYR A 164 -5.87 -9.40 -4.84
N GLY A 165 -5.91 -10.72 -4.87
CA GLY A 165 -6.90 -11.49 -5.60
C GLY A 165 -7.27 -12.77 -4.89
N LYS A 166 -8.48 -13.26 -5.15
CA LYS A 166 -9.08 -14.40 -4.46
C LYS A 166 -9.72 -15.36 -5.44
N SER A 167 -9.52 -16.64 -5.22
CA SER A 167 -10.28 -17.68 -5.91
C SER A 167 -10.96 -18.58 -4.88
N GLU A 168 -12.29 -18.65 -4.93
CA GLU A 168 -13.05 -19.52 -4.04
C GLU A 168 -12.68 -21.00 -4.26
N THR A 169 -12.58 -21.72 -3.14
CA THR A 169 -12.34 -23.16 -3.15
C THR A 169 -13.58 -23.88 -2.62
N PRO A 170 -14.00 -25.00 -3.24
CA PRO A 170 -15.17 -25.72 -2.80
C PRO A 170 -14.98 -26.32 -1.40
N PHE A 171 -15.92 -26.03 -0.50
CA PHE A 171 -15.96 -26.51 0.89
C PHE A 171 -16.12 -28.04 0.97
N PHE A 172 -16.93 -28.63 0.09
CA PHE A 172 -17.18 -30.06 0.01
C PHE A 172 -16.59 -30.66 -1.26
N ARG A 173 -15.74 -31.68 -1.13
CA ARG A 173 -15.32 -32.57 -2.24
C ARG A 173 -16.11 -33.88 -2.13
N PHE A 174 -16.85 -34.25 -3.18
CA PHE A 174 -17.40 -35.61 -3.29
C PHE A 174 -16.25 -36.61 -3.52
N PRO A 175 -16.22 -37.78 -2.84
CA PRO A 175 -15.03 -38.66 -2.86
C PRO A 175 -14.78 -39.43 -4.17
N ARG A 176 -15.59 -39.24 -5.23
CA ARG A 176 -15.51 -40.04 -6.46
C ARG A 176 -15.69 -39.12 -7.67
N PHE A 177 -15.00 -39.39 -8.78
CA PHE A 177 -15.03 -38.71 -10.09
C PHE A 177 -13.92 -37.68 -10.41
N GLY A 178 -12.65 -38.06 -10.28
CA GLY A 178 -11.57 -37.35 -10.98
C GLY A 178 -10.21 -38.03 -10.80
N THR A 179 -9.44 -38.18 -11.89
CA THR A 179 -8.02 -38.58 -11.82
C THR A 179 -7.19 -37.45 -11.18
N ASP A 180 -6.10 -37.79 -10.50
CA ASP A 180 -5.26 -36.81 -9.79
C ASP A 180 -4.72 -35.69 -10.69
N PHE A 181 -4.57 -35.96 -12.00
CA PHE A 181 -4.14 -34.97 -12.99
C PHE A 181 -5.16 -33.84 -13.19
N HIS A 182 -6.44 -34.16 -13.36
CA HIS A 182 -7.48 -33.14 -13.53
C HIS A 182 -7.62 -32.27 -12.28
N ARG A 183 -7.41 -32.85 -11.09
CA ARG A 183 -7.46 -32.12 -9.82
C ARG A 183 -6.33 -31.10 -9.71
N LYS A 184 -5.08 -31.52 -9.94
CA LYS A 184 -3.93 -30.61 -9.94
C LYS A 184 -4.09 -29.45 -10.93
N SER A 185 -4.57 -29.74 -12.13
CA SER A 185 -4.82 -28.71 -13.14
C SER A 185 -5.85 -27.66 -12.67
N THR A 186 -6.91 -28.08 -11.97
CA THR A 186 -7.91 -27.13 -11.44
C THR A 186 -7.39 -26.27 -10.27
N GLU A 187 -6.51 -26.83 -9.43
CA GLU A 187 -5.87 -26.09 -8.31
C GLU A 187 -4.92 -25.01 -8.86
N VAL A 188 -4.09 -25.38 -9.84
CA VAL A 188 -3.19 -24.44 -10.52
C VAL A 188 -3.98 -23.32 -11.21
N HIS A 189 -5.06 -23.65 -11.92
CA HIS A 189 -5.88 -22.64 -12.60
C HIS A 189 -6.54 -21.65 -11.64
N ARG A 190 -6.97 -22.09 -10.45
CA ARG A 190 -7.47 -21.18 -9.40
C ARG A 190 -6.40 -20.19 -8.94
N GLY A 191 -5.17 -20.67 -8.76
CA GLY A 191 -4.06 -19.81 -8.36
C GLY A 191 -3.71 -18.77 -9.41
N VAL A 192 -3.64 -19.18 -10.68
CA VAL A 192 -3.41 -18.24 -11.79
C VAL A 192 -4.53 -17.20 -11.85
N ARG A 193 -5.79 -17.61 -11.65
CA ARG A 193 -6.93 -16.68 -11.59
C ARG A 193 -6.83 -15.69 -10.43
N ALA A 194 -6.47 -16.15 -9.23
CA ALA A 194 -6.25 -15.27 -8.08
C ALA A 194 -5.09 -14.30 -8.34
N MET A 195 -4.02 -14.76 -9.02
CA MET A 195 -2.90 -13.92 -9.40
C MET A 195 -3.28 -12.86 -10.45
N ASP A 196 -4.06 -13.23 -11.46
CA ASP A 196 -4.61 -12.30 -12.46
C ASP A 196 -5.45 -11.21 -11.81
N GLU A 197 -6.30 -11.60 -10.86
CA GLU A 197 -7.08 -10.63 -10.08
C GLU A 197 -6.16 -9.73 -9.25
N ALA A 198 -5.14 -10.28 -8.58
CA ALA A 198 -4.19 -9.48 -7.81
C ALA A 198 -3.44 -8.44 -8.66
N ILE A 199 -3.03 -8.81 -9.87
CA ILE A 199 -2.40 -7.90 -10.84
C ILE A 199 -3.40 -6.87 -11.35
N THR A 200 -4.63 -7.30 -11.63
CA THR A 200 -5.69 -6.41 -12.09
C THR A 200 -6.06 -5.40 -11.02
N GLU A 201 -6.05 -5.78 -9.74
CA GLU A 201 -6.47 -4.98 -8.58
C GLU A 201 -5.29 -4.36 -7.82
N LEU A 202 -4.15 -4.11 -8.48
CA LEU A 202 -3.03 -3.37 -7.90
C LEU A 202 -3.48 -2.02 -7.30
N SER A 203 -2.86 -1.58 -6.22
CA SER A 203 -3.21 -0.35 -5.50
C SER A 203 -3.03 0.91 -6.34
N LEU A 204 -2.14 0.86 -7.34
CA LEU A 204 -1.97 1.88 -8.38
C LEU A 204 -1.76 1.16 -9.72
N LYS A 205 -2.26 1.75 -10.80
CA LYS A 205 -2.00 1.23 -12.15
C LYS A 205 -0.53 1.48 -12.51
N CYS A 206 0.19 0.41 -12.82
CA CYS A 206 1.58 0.47 -13.28
C CYS A 206 1.82 -0.55 -14.39
N ARG A 207 2.96 -0.44 -15.07
CA ARG A 207 3.44 -1.50 -15.93
C ARG A 207 4.32 -2.43 -15.11
N LEU A 208 4.11 -3.74 -15.22
CA LEU A 208 4.80 -4.74 -14.41
C LEU A 208 6.29 -4.85 -14.78
N ASP A 209 6.63 -4.53 -16.03
CA ASP A 209 8.00 -4.49 -16.53
C ASP A 209 8.85 -3.45 -15.78
N ASP A 210 8.27 -2.36 -15.28
CA ASP A 210 8.97 -1.28 -14.58
C ASP A 210 9.44 -1.65 -13.16
N ALA A 211 8.95 -2.77 -12.61
CA ALA A 211 9.38 -3.25 -11.29
C ALA A 211 10.76 -3.90 -11.34
N ARG A 212 11.63 -3.57 -10.37
CA ARG A 212 12.92 -4.26 -10.17
C ARG A 212 12.87 -5.32 -9.09
N ARG A 213 11.83 -5.29 -8.25
CA ARG A 213 11.60 -6.30 -7.21
C ARG A 213 10.13 -6.67 -7.19
N ALA A 214 9.87 -7.96 -7.05
CA ALA A 214 8.52 -8.49 -6.94
C ALA A 214 8.49 -9.51 -5.81
N LEU A 215 7.40 -9.49 -5.04
CA LEU A 215 7.12 -10.49 -4.03
C LEU A 215 5.68 -10.92 -4.20
N TYR A 216 5.41 -12.22 -4.16
CA TYR A 216 4.04 -12.70 -4.06
C TYR A 216 3.88 -13.75 -2.96
N LEU A 217 2.78 -13.65 -2.23
CA LEU A 217 2.37 -14.61 -1.23
C LEU A 217 1.09 -15.26 -1.70
N PHE A 218 1.04 -16.58 -1.69
CA PHE A 218 -0.20 -17.31 -1.96
C PHE A 218 -0.62 -18.08 -0.70
N SER A 219 -1.85 -17.84 -0.26
CA SER A 219 -2.41 -18.33 1.00
C SER A 219 -3.65 -19.15 0.71
N GLY A 220 -3.81 -20.29 1.38
CA GLY A 220 -4.84 -21.26 0.97
C GLY A 220 -4.93 -22.45 1.91
N PRO A 221 -5.92 -23.33 1.70
CA PRO A 221 -5.93 -24.64 2.33
C PRO A 221 -4.65 -25.39 1.98
N THR A 222 -4.01 -26.06 2.94
CA THR A 222 -2.75 -26.80 2.73
C THR A 222 -2.80 -27.76 1.52
N ARG A 223 -3.97 -28.31 1.23
CA ARG A 223 -4.21 -29.19 0.07
C ARG A 223 -4.10 -28.49 -1.30
N GLU A 224 -4.33 -27.19 -1.38
CA GLU A 224 -4.26 -26.40 -2.62
C GLU A 224 -2.83 -25.85 -2.83
N LEU A 225 -2.05 -25.69 -1.76
CA LEU A 225 -0.68 -25.16 -1.78
C LEU A 225 0.33 -26.26 -2.13
N ASN A 226 0.46 -26.56 -3.41
CA ASN A 226 1.38 -27.57 -3.92
C ASN A 226 2.53 -26.97 -4.75
N MET A 227 3.58 -27.75 -4.98
CA MET A 227 4.76 -27.30 -5.74
C MET A 227 4.46 -26.99 -7.21
N ASP A 228 3.45 -27.64 -7.80
CA ASP A 228 3.04 -27.40 -9.19
C ASP A 228 2.45 -25.99 -9.32
N LEU A 229 1.61 -25.58 -8.36
CA LEU A 229 1.08 -24.22 -8.23
C LEU A 229 2.21 -23.21 -8.02
N ALA A 230 3.11 -23.46 -7.08
CA ALA A 230 4.22 -22.54 -6.79
C ALA A 230 5.09 -22.29 -8.04
N LYS A 231 5.36 -23.35 -8.81
CA LYS A 231 6.11 -23.28 -10.06
C LYS A 231 5.35 -22.48 -11.12
N GLU A 232 4.08 -22.78 -11.35
CA GLU A 232 3.28 -22.10 -12.37
C GLU A 232 3.16 -20.59 -12.07
N LEU A 233 2.87 -20.22 -10.81
CA LEU A 233 2.83 -18.80 -10.41
C LEU A 233 4.20 -18.12 -10.56
N GLY A 234 5.28 -18.86 -10.30
CA GLY A 234 6.65 -18.37 -10.48
C GLY A 234 6.97 -18.08 -11.94
N ASP A 235 6.66 -19.02 -12.83
CA ASP A 235 6.83 -18.87 -14.28
C ASP A 235 5.93 -17.75 -14.83
N TYR A 236 4.70 -17.64 -14.32
CA TYR A 236 3.76 -16.58 -14.67
C TYR A 236 4.29 -15.19 -14.26
N MET A 237 4.72 -15.03 -12.99
CA MET A 237 5.30 -13.77 -12.52
C MET A 237 6.54 -13.38 -13.31
N LYS A 238 7.40 -14.36 -13.64
CA LYS A 238 8.61 -14.13 -14.43
C LYS A 238 8.31 -13.68 -15.86
N GLY A 239 7.22 -14.15 -16.45
CA GLY A 239 6.73 -13.68 -17.74
C GLY A 239 6.26 -12.22 -17.69
N LEU A 240 5.61 -11.81 -16.60
CA LEU A 240 5.04 -10.48 -16.43
C LEU A 240 6.04 -9.41 -15.98
N ALA A 241 6.95 -9.77 -15.08
CA ALA A 241 7.97 -8.90 -14.51
C ALA A 241 9.39 -9.47 -14.73
N PRO A 242 9.85 -9.61 -15.99
CA PRO A 242 11.10 -10.32 -16.31
C PRO A 242 12.36 -9.60 -15.80
N ARG A 243 12.26 -8.31 -15.47
CA ARG A 243 13.36 -7.50 -14.92
C ARG A 243 13.40 -7.50 -13.40
N ALA A 244 12.43 -8.12 -12.74
CA ALA A 244 12.32 -8.11 -11.29
C ALA A 244 13.08 -9.28 -10.65
N VAL A 245 13.72 -9.02 -9.52
CA VAL A 245 14.11 -10.07 -8.58
C VAL A 245 12.84 -10.54 -7.87
N ILE A 246 12.46 -11.80 -8.11
CA ILE A 246 11.20 -12.37 -7.64
C ILE A 246 11.43 -13.16 -6.36
N ARG A 247 10.69 -12.80 -5.30
CA ARG A 247 10.54 -13.57 -4.07
C ARG A 247 9.12 -14.11 -3.96
N ASN A 248 8.97 -15.20 -3.23
CA ASN A 248 7.68 -15.82 -3.00
C ASN A 248 7.65 -16.61 -1.70
N GLY A 249 6.44 -16.81 -1.20
CA GLY A 249 6.19 -17.77 -0.14
C GLY A 249 4.75 -18.27 -0.17
N ASP A 250 4.49 -19.31 0.61
CA ASP A 250 3.17 -19.90 0.79
C ASP A 250 2.73 -19.82 2.26
N TYR A 251 1.43 -19.57 2.48
CA TYR A 251 0.85 -19.47 3.82
C TYR A 251 -0.39 -20.38 3.97
N PRO A 252 -0.26 -21.60 4.53
CA PRO A 252 -1.33 -22.59 4.61
C PRO A 252 -2.42 -22.29 5.66
N ARG A 253 -3.05 -21.10 5.60
CA ARG A 253 -3.99 -20.64 6.63
C ARG A 253 -5.46 -20.64 6.21
N GLU A 254 -5.76 -20.27 4.97
CA GLU A 254 -7.14 -20.06 4.55
C GLU A 254 -7.91 -21.38 4.46
N ARG A 255 -9.21 -21.35 4.78
CA ARG A 255 -10.07 -22.56 4.79
C ARG A 255 -10.98 -22.67 3.57
N GLY A 256 -11.26 -21.56 2.89
CA GLY A 256 -12.29 -21.48 1.86
C GLY A 256 -11.88 -20.80 0.56
N SER A 257 -10.70 -20.18 0.50
CA SER A 257 -10.21 -19.49 -0.70
C SER A 257 -8.72 -19.70 -0.88
N LEU A 258 -8.28 -19.55 -2.13
CA LEU A 258 -6.87 -19.37 -2.48
C LEU A 258 -6.67 -17.88 -2.78
N ASP A 259 -5.87 -17.23 -1.95
CA ASP A 259 -5.61 -15.81 -1.98
C ASP A 259 -4.20 -15.58 -2.51
N VAL A 260 -4.02 -14.56 -3.35
CA VAL A 260 -2.70 -14.14 -3.85
C VAL A 260 -2.51 -12.67 -3.55
N THR A 261 -1.45 -12.34 -2.82
CA THR A 261 -0.98 -10.97 -2.60
C THR A 261 0.27 -10.75 -3.46
N VAL A 262 0.31 -9.66 -4.22
CA VAL A 262 1.46 -9.29 -5.06
C VAL A 262 1.97 -7.93 -4.63
N ILE A 263 3.28 -7.80 -4.45
CA ILE A 263 3.98 -6.53 -4.27
C ILE A 263 4.92 -6.34 -5.44
N LEU A 264 4.85 -5.16 -6.06
CA LEU A 264 5.82 -4.71 -7.05
C LEU A 264 6.50 -3.46 -6.48
N SER A 265 7.82 -3.48 -6.44
CA SER A 265 8.62 -2.47 -5.78
C SER A 265 9.78 -2.03 -6.66
N GLU A 266 10.40 -0.91 -6.29
CA GLU A 266 11.43 -0.22 -7.04
C GLU A 266 10.97 0.08 -8.48
N LEU A 267 9.75 0.59 -8.61
CA LEU A 267 9.18 0.98 -9.90
C LEU A 267 9.99 2.12 -10.52
N SER A 268 10.57 1.88 -11.69
CA SER A 268 11.39 2.89 -12.38
C SER A 268 10.56 4.02 -13.02
N ASP A 269 9.28 3.76 -13.29
CA ASP A 269 8.37 4.71 -13.90
C ASP A 269 6.96 4.56 -13.32
N THR A 270 6.42 5.66 -12.79
CA THR A 270 5.06 5.76 -12.28
C THR A 270 4.37 6.99 -12.89
N GLU A 271 3.57 6.77 -13.94
CA GLU A 271 2.94 7.86 -14.70
C GLU A 271 2.10 8.79 -13.81
N LYS A 272 1.37 8.24 -12.83
CA LYS A 272 0.55 9.04 -11.90
C LYS A 272 1.42 9.98 -11.04
N VAL A 273 2.56 9.52 -10.52
CA VAL A 273 3.51 10.36 -9.76
C VAL A 273 4.12 11.44 -10.66
N ARG A 274 4.52 11.05 -11.88
CA ARG A 274 5.06 11.97 -12.89
C ARG A 274 4.06 13.06 -13.26
N ALA A 275 2.78 12.71 -13.41
CA ALA A 275 1.70 13.65 -13.67
C ALA A 275 1.57 14.68 -12.54
N TYR A 276 1.54 14.23 -11.27
CA TYR A 276 1.50 15.13 -10.12
C TYR A 276 2.70 16.09 -10.07
N PHE A 277 3.93 15.59 -10.29
CA PHE A 277 5.11 16.46 -10.31
C PHE A 277 5.08 17.48 -11.45
N ARG A 278 4.63 17.09 -12.65
CA ARG A 278 4.48 18.01 -13.78
C ARG A 278 3.45 19.09 -13.50
N GLN A 279 2.25 18.71 -13.04
CA GLN A 279 1.17 19.63 -12.73
C GLN A 279 1.52 20.57 -11.58
N ALA A 280 2.15 20.06 -10.52
CA ALA A 280 2.57 20.90 -9.40
C ALA A 280 3.66 21.91 -9.82
N SER A 281 4.56 21.54 -10.72
CA SER A 281 5.62 22.44 -11.20
C SER A 281 5.06 23.72 -11.85
N SER A 282 3.90 23.64 -12.53
CA SER A 282 3.22 24.83 -13.05
C SER A 282 2.54 25.68 -11.97
N LEU A 283 2.24 25.09 -10.81
CA LEU A 283 1.55 25.78 -9.71
C LEU A 283 2.51 26.45 -8.72
N ILE A 284 3.78 26.02 -8.66
CA ILE A 284 4.79 26.54 -7.71
C ILE A 284 4.91 28.08 -7.73
N PRO A 285 5.00 28.76 -8.89
CA PRO A 285 5.15 30.22 -8.92
C PRO A 285 3.98 30.96 -8.26
N ASP A 286 2.76 30.48 -8.51
CA ASP A 286 1.53 31.09 -7.98
C ASP A 286 1.42 30.87 -6.46
N PHE A 287 1.75 29.67 -5.98
CA PHE A 287 1.78 29.38 -4.55
C PHE A 287 2.87 30.18 -3.82
N ALA A 288 4.05 30.32 -4.41
CA ALA A 288 5.14 31.13 -3.84
C ALA A 288 4.75 32.61 -3.75
N ARG A 289 4.15 33.17 -4.80
CA ARG A 289 3.64 34.56 -4.79
C ARG A 289 2.60 34.76 -3.69
N ARG A 290 1.61 33.88 -3.57
CA ARG A 290 0.57 33.96 -2.54
C ARG A 290 1.12 33.84 -1.12
N GLN A 291 2.13 33.00 -0.89
CA GLN A 291 2.80 32.91 0.41
C GLN A 291 3.50 34.21 0.78
N VAL A 292 4.20 34.85 -0.18
CA VAL A 292 4.85 36.14 0.04
C VAL A 292 3.82 37.23 0.36
N GLU A 293 2.72 37.29 -0.39
CA GLU A 293 1.62 38.24 -0.12
C GLU A 293 0.97 38.02 1.24
N THR A 294 0.74 36.75 1.62
CA THR A 294 0.17 36.41 2.93
C THR A 294 1.13 36.80 4.05
N GLY A 295 2.43 36.51 3.90
CA GLY A 295 3.46 36.91 4.86
C GLY A 295 3.59 38.43 4.99
N ALA A 296 3.44 39.18 3.90
CA ALA A 296 3.42 40.63 3.93
C ALA A 296 2.20 41.17 4.70
N ARG A 297 1.01 40.58 4.49
CA ARG A 297 -0.20 40.95 5.24
C ARG A 297 -0.09 40.60 6.73
N LEU A 298 0.48 39.44 7.08
CA LEU A 298 0.72 39.06 8.47
C LEU A 298 1.67 40.05 9.16
N LYS A 299 2.75 40.48 8.49
CA LYS A 299 3.65 41.52 9.03
C LYS A 299 2.93 42.84 9.28
N GLN A 300 2.00 43.24 8.39
CA GLN A 300 1.19 44.44 8.60
C GLN A 300 0.27 44.29 9.82
N ILE A 301 -0.32 43.11 10.04
CA ILE A 301 -1.14 42.83 11.23
C ILE A 301 -0.28 42.87 12.50
N ASP A 302 0.90 42.24 12.49
CA ASP A 302 1.84 42.28 13.61
C ASP A 302 2.28 43.72 13.90
N GLU A 303 2.51 44.55 12.88
CA GLU A 303 2.84 45.96 13.04
C GLU A 303 1.73 46.77 13.70
N VAL A 304 0.47 46.53 13.35
CA VAL A 304 -0.69 47.14 14.01
C VAL A 304 -0.86 46.63 15.45
N GLY A 305 -0.47 45.38 15.72
CA GLY A 305 -0.53 44.76 17.04
C GLY A 305 0.59 45.17 18.01
N LYS A 306 1.67 45.81 17.54
CA LYS A 306 2.83 46.22 18.37
C LYS A 306 2.47 47.14 19.52
N ASP A 307 1.44 47.96 19.35
CA ASP A 307 0.98 48.92 20.36
C ASP A 307 -0.01 48.30 21.36
N ILE A 308 -0.39 47.03 21.17
CA ILE A 308 -1.25 46.29 22.09
C ILE A 308 -0.35 45.56 23.10
N PRO A 309 -0.44 45.87 24.40
CA PRO A 309 0.34 45.18 25.41
C PRO A 309 0.04 43.69 25.41
N SER A 310 1.09 42.88 25.35
CA SER A 310 1.00 41.44 25.57
C SER A 310 0.70 41.14 27.04
N LEU A 311 -0.16 40.15 27.30
CA LEU A 311 -0.42 39.62 28.64
C LEU A 311 0.66 38.65 29.15
N ILE A 312 1.68 38.43 28.31
CA ILE A 312 2.88 37.63 28.55
C ILE A 312 4.13 38.46 28.23
#